data_AF-A0A7L8V623-F1
#
_entry.id   AF-A0A7L8V623-F1
#
_cell.length_a   1.000
_cell.length_b   1.000
_cell.length_c   1.000
_cell.angle_alpha   90.00
_cell.angle_beta   90.00
_cell.angle_gamma   90.00
#
_symmetry.space_group_name_H-M   'P 1'
#
loop_
_entity.id
_entity.type
_entity.pdbx_description
1 polymer ?
#
loop_
_entity_poly.entity_id
_entity_poly.type
_entity_poly.pdbx_seq_one_letter_code
_entity_poly.pdbx_strand_id
1 'polypeptide(L)'
;MILDIISNSRYHNIVSQQLREIIQFLTEQGSEFGITANVKAVSFSPELPAVISEKLAPFPMFMLANYSFESIKIYDEYLEFEAGFGKENFGSIVKVPYVAIFQIVVDESILYINPVATQTGMFEDKNNISKSKSKLKLATKHS
;
A
#
# COMPACT_ATOMS: atom_id res chain seq x y z
N MET A 1 -24.22 -7.92 4.57
CA MET A 1 -23.74 -8.07 5.97
C MET A 1 -22.23 -7.88 6.10
N ILE A 2 -21.36 -8.75 5.56
CA ILE A 2 -19.90 -8.51 5.65
C ILE A 2 -19.44 -7.32 4.79
N LEU A 3 -19.99 -7.17 3.58
CA LEU A 3 -19.70 -6.04 2.70
C LEU A 3 -20.01 -4.70 3.37
N ASP A 4 -21.14 -4.60 4.08
CA ASP A 4 -21.52 -3.38 4.80
C ASP A 4 -20.55 -3.03 5.93
N ILE A 5 -19.99 -4.05 6.61
CA ILE A 5 -18.98 -3.86 7.66
C ILE A 5 -17.68 -3.40 7.05
N ILE A 6 -17.16 -4.12 6.05
CA ILE A 6 -15.87 -3.79 5.46
C ILE A 6 -15.93 -2.47 4.69
N SER A 7 -17.08 -2.04 4.16
CA SER A 7 -17.26 -0.73 3.52
C SER A 7 -17.50 0.42 4.49
N ASN A 8 -17.62 0.15 5.80
CA ASN A 8 -17.88 1.17 6.79
C ASN A 8 -16.61 2.00 7.09
N SER A 9 -16.69 3.33 6.94
CA SER A 9 -15.54 4.23 7.16
C SER A 9 -15.01 4.21 8.60
N ARG A 10 -15.86 4.00 9.61
CA ARG A 10 -15.41 3.82 10.99
C ARG A 10 -14.59 2.54 11.14
N TYR A 11 -15.00 1.47 10.47
CA TYR A 11 -14.25 0.22 10.46
C TYR A 11 -12.91 0.37 9.73
N HIS A 12 -12.84 1.14 8.63
CA HIS A 12 -11.58 1.48 7.97
C HIS A 12 -10.60 2.16 8.92
N ASN A 13 -11.06 3.13 9.71
CA ASN A 13 -10.20 3.83 10.68
C ASN A 13 -9.67 2.89 11.75
N ILE A 14 -10.52 1.99 12.27
CA ILE A 14 -10.10 0.97 13.24
C ILE A 14 -9.01 0.07 12.64
N VAL A 15 -9.22 -0.40 11.42
CA VAL A 15 -8.25 -1.26 10.70
C VAL A 15 -6.93 -0.52 10.45
N SER A 16 -6.97 0.72 9.99
CA SER A 16 -5.76 1.53 9.79
C SER A 16 -4.96 1.69 11.07
N GLN A 17 -5.64 2.02 12.17
CA GLN A 17 -4.99 2.21 13.46
C GLN A 17 -4.36 0.90 13.96
N GLN A 18 -5.08 -0.21 13.88
CA GLN A 18 -4.56 -1.53 14.26
C GLN A 18 -3.32 -1.92 13.46
N LEU A 19 -3.36 -1.75 12.13
CA LEU A 19 -2.23 -2.06 11.27
C LEU A 19 -1.02 -1.19 11.58
N ARG A 20 -1.22 0.11 11.82
CA ARG A 20 -0.14 1.01 12.24
C ARG A 20 0.48 0.55 13.56
N GLU A 21 -0.34 0.23 14.56
CA GLU A 21 0.12 -0.22 15.89
C GLU A 21 0.88 -1.55 15.80
N ILE A 22 0.40 -2.51 15.00
CA ILE A 22 1.09 -3.78 14.78
C ILE A 22 2.45 -3.56 14.10
N ILE A 23 2.47 -2.76 13.03
CA ILE A 23 3.72 -2.46 12.30
C ILE A 23 4.71 -1.74 13.22
N GLN A 24 4.24 -0.75 13.99
CA GLN A 24 5.08 -0.06 14.96
C GLN A 24 5.67 -1.02 15.99
N PHE A 25 4.86 -1.90 16.55
CA PHE A 25 5.32 -2.93 17.48
C PHE A 25 6.40 -3.83 16.85
N LEU A 26 6.18 -4.35 15.64
CA LEU A 26 7.14 -5.22 14.95
C LEU A 26 8.47 -4.49 14.69
N THR A 27 8.40 -3.23 14.24
CA THR A 27 9.59 -2.40 14.00
C THR A 27 10.35 -2.13 15.30
N GLU A 28 9.65 -1.81 16.41
CA GLU A 28 10.26 -1.61 17.73
C GLU A 28 10.92 -2.87 18.29
N GLN A 29 10.38 -4.06 17.96
CA GLN A 29 11.00 -5.34 18.32
C GLN A 29 12.16 -5.73 17.39
N GLY A 30 12.43 -4.98 16.31
CA GLY A 30 13.41 -5.37 15.31
C GLY A 30 13.03 -6.65 14.55
N SER A 31 11.74 -6.99 14.51
CA SER A 31 11.23 -8.20 13.87
C SER A 31 10.92 -7.92 12.41
N GLU A 32 11.64 -8.57 11.49
CA GLU A 32 11.35 -8.50 10.06
C GLU A 32 10.00 -9.15 9.75
N PHE A 33 9.30 -8.62 8.74
CA PHE A 33 7.95 -9.10 8.40
C PHE A 33 7.62 -8.92 6.92
N GLY A 34 6.69 -9.74 6.44
CA GLY A 34 6.09 -9.60 5.13
C GLY A 34 4.77 -8.85 5.22
N ILE A 35 4.52 -7.93 4.29
CA ILE A 35 3.19 -7.37 4.06
C ILE A 35 2.71 -7.73 2.67
N THR A 36 1.44 -8.10 2.52
CA THR A 36 0.82 -8.17 1.19
C THR A 36 -0.21 -7.08 1.09
N ALA A 37 -0.19 -6.32 0.00
CA ALA A 37 -1.03 -5.12 -0.13
C ALA A 37 -1.73 -5.05 -1.48
N ASN A 38 -2.88 -4.38 -1.54
CA ASN A 38 -3.55 -4.12 -2.81
C ASN A 38 -2.72 -3.13 -3.65
N VAL A 39 -2.11 -3.61 -4.73
CA VAL A 39 -1.18 -2.81 -5.54
C VAL A 39 -1.82 -1.56 -6.15
N LYS A 40 -3.15 -1.56 -6.38
CA LYS A 40 -3.87 -0.38 -6.89
C LYS A 40 -3.78 0.83 -5.94
N ALA A 41 -3.60 0.58 -4.64
CA ALA A 41 -3.50 1.63 -3.63
C ALA A 41 -2.06 2.11 -3.41
N VAL A 42 -1.08 1.27 -3.76
CA VAL A 42 0.35 1.48 -3.54
C VAL A 42 0.87 2.51 -4.54
N SER A 43 1.75 3.40 -4.09
CA SER A 43 2.48 4.31 -4.97
C SER A 43 3.98 4.04 -4.93
N PHE A 44 4.63 4.22 -6.06
CA PHE A 44 6.06 3.99 -6.26
C PHE A 44 6.72 5.32 -6.67
N SER A 45 7.86 5.63 -6.07
CA SER A 45 8.64 6.83 -6.39
C SER A 45 10.14 6.49 -6.46
N PRO A 46 10.75 6.44 -7.65
CA PRO A 46 10.15 6.66 -8.97
C PRO A 46 9.09 5.61 -9.34
N GLU A 47 8.19 5.98 -10.26
CA GLU A 47 7.22 5.03 -10.81
C GLU A 47 7.93 3.84 -11.47
N LEU A 48 7.35 2.65 -11.31
CA LEU A 48 7.91 1.43 -11.88
C LEU A 48 7.72 1.42 -13.41
N PRO A 49 8.75 1.04 -14.18
CA PRO A 49 8.62 0.80 -15.61
C PRO A 49 7.47 -0.17 -15.92
N ALA A 50 6.74 0.05 -17.01
CA ALA A 50 5.60 -0.77 -17.42
C ALA A 50 5.91 -2.28 -17.43
N VAL A 51 7.11 -2.65 -17.91
CA VAL A 51 7.59 -4.04 -17.98
C VAL A 51 7.63 -4.74 -16.61
N ILE A 52 7.79 -3.97 -15.53
CA ILE A 52 7.78 -4.44 -14.14
C ILE A 52 6.37 -4.33 -13.56
N SER A 53 5.73 -3.16 -13.67
CA SER A 53 4.44 -2.89 -13.02
C SER A 53 3.30 -3.75 -13.57
N GLU A 54 3.28 -4.06 -14.86
CA GLU A 54 2.26 -4.93 -15.48
C GLU A 54 2.37 -6.39 -15.03
N LYS A 55 3.51 -6.80 -14.46
CA LYS A 55 3.74 -8.16 -13.95
C LYS A 55 3.49 -8.29 -12.46
N LEU A 56 3.24 -7.19 -11.75
CA LEU A 56 2.91 -7.26 -10.33
C LEU A 56 1.58 -7.97 -10.15
N ALA A 57 1.54 -8.94 -9.23
CA ALA A 57 0.28 -9.51 -8.78
C ALA A 57 -0.63 -8.39 -8.22
N PRO A 58 -1.97 -8.55 -8.24
CA PRO A 58 -2.87 -7.58 -7.62
C PRO A 58 -2.60 -7.37 -6.13
N PHE A 59 -2.09 -8.43 -5.47
CA PHE A 59 -1.67 -8.44 -4.08
C PHE A 59 -0.24 -8.99 -3.97
N PRO A 60 0.80 -8.20 -4.30
CA PRO A 60 2.18 -8.63 -4.15
C PRO A 60 2.56 -8.61 -2.68
N MET A 61 3.42 -9.55 -2.27
CA MET A 61 4.05 -9.54 -0.97
C MET A 61 5.36 -8.74 -1.04
N PHE A 62 5.53 -7.82 -0.11
CA PHE A 62 6.75 -7.08 0.15
C PHE A 62 7.37 -7.62 1.43
N MET A 63 8.59 -8.15 1.33
CA MET A 63 9.36 -8.54 2.50
C MET A 63 10.12 -7.32 3.02
N LEU A 64 9.78 -6.89 4.23
CA LEU A 64 10.46 -5.83 4.95
C LEU A 64 11.57 -6.45 5.79
N ALA A 65 12.70 -6.67 5.13
CA ALA A 65 13.90 -7.28 5.67
C ALA A 65 15.13 -6.49 5.23
N ASN A 66 16.22 -6.58 6.00
CA ASN A 66 17.49 -5.88 5.74
C ASN A 66 17.26 -4.39 5.46
N TYR A 67 17.81 -3.86 4.36
CA TYR A 67 17.68 -2.45 4.00
C TYR A 67 16.22 -1.98 3.83
N SER A 68 15.31 -2.86 3.41
CA SER A 68 13.87 -2.51 3.33
C SER A 68 13.26 -2.32 4.71
N PHE A 69 13.69 -3.11 5.70
CA PHE A 69 13.28 -2.94 7.10
C PHE A 69 13.88 -1.67 7.71
N GLU A 70 15.18 -1.45 7.50
CA GLU A 70 15.89 -0.26 8.02
C GLU A 70 15.37 1.06 7.44
N SER A 71 14.78 1.03 6.24
CA SER A 71 14.19 2.20 5.57
C SER A 71 12.73 2.46 5.93
N ILE A 72 12.12 1.65 6.81
CA ILE A 72 10.73 1.83 7.25
C ILE A 72 10.53 3.22 7.84
N LYS A 73 9.52 3.93 7.33
CA LYS A 73 8.96 5.13 7.95
C LYS A 73 7.47 4.96 8.14
N ILE A 74 7.04 5.15 9.38
CA ILE A 74 5.64 5.00 9.80
C ILE A 74 5.03 6.40 9.86
N TYR A 75 4.08 6.67 8.96
CA TYR A 75 3.29 7.91 8.96
C TYR A 75 1.89 7.64 9.51
N ASP A 76 1.07 8.68 9.64
CA ASP A 76 -0.27 8.53 10.20
C ASP A 76 -1.21 7.68 9.32
N GLU A 77 -1.08 7.78 8.00
CA GLU A 77 -1.99 7.16 7.04
C GLU A 77 -1.36 6.02 6.21
N TYR A 78 -0.04 5.93 6.20
CA TYR A 78 0.68 4.99 5.35
C TYR A 78 2.03 4.58 5.93
N LEU A 79 2.50 3.42 5.48
CA LEU A 79 3.86 2.94 5.63
C LEU A 79 4.69 3.32 4.38
N GLU A 80 5.92 3.76 4.58
CA GLU A 80 6.92 3.98 3.52
C GLU A 80 8.14 3.10 3.74
N PHE A 81 8.73 2.54 2.68
CA PHE A 81 9.98 1.79 2.71
C PHE A 81 10.64 1.76 1.32
N GLU A 82 11.91 1.39 1.24
CA GLU A 82 12.62 1.19 -0.02
C GLU A 82 12.59 -0.27 -0.46
N ALA A 83 12.36 -0.51 -1.74
CA ALA A 83 12.42 -1.85 -2.33
C ALA A 83 12.97 -1.83 -3.75
N GLY A 84 13.64 -2.91 -4.12
CA GLY A 84 14.13 -3.18 -5.46
C GLY A 84 13.21 -4.12 -6.25
N PHE A 85 13.02 -3.84 -7.54
CA PHE A 85 12.10 -4.59 -8.39
C PHE A 85 12.77 -5.14 -9.67
N GLY A 86 12.40 -6.37 -10.03
CA GLY A 86 12.86 -7.02 -11.26
C GLY A 86 14.35 -7.42 -11.21
N LYS A 87 14.84 -7.93 -12.35
CA LYS A 87 16.23 -8.43 -12.45
C LYS A 87 17.29 -7.33 -12.34
N GLU A 88 16.92 -6.10 -12.64
CA GLU A 88 17.80 -4.93 -12.60
C GLU A 88 17.79 -4.24 -11.23
N ASN A 89 17.05 -4.78 -10.25
CA ASN A 89 16.91 -4.22 -8.91
C ASN A 89 16.52 -2.73 -8.95
N PHE A 90 15.50 -2.40 -9.75
CA PHE A 90 15.02 -1.03 -9.89
C PHE A 90 14.53 -0.53 -8.53
N GLY A 91 15.29 0.38 -7.92
CA GLY A 91 14.98 0.93 -6.60
C GLY A 91 13.81 1.91 -6.67
N SER A 92 12.86 1.74 -5.75
CA SER A 92 11.74 2.66 -5.58
C SER A 92 11.34 2.78 -4.12
N ILE A 93 10.94 3.98 -3.72
CA ILE A 93 10.25 4.23 -2.47
C ILE A 93 8.80 3.79 -2.65
N VAL A 94 8.40 2.81 -1.85
CA VAL A 94 7.06 2.23 -1.83
C VAL A 94 6.25 2.89 -0.72
N LYS A 95 5.06 3.39 -1.04
CA LYS A 95 4.11 3.90 -0.04
C LYS A 95 2.84 3.07 -0.05
N VAL A 96 2.47 2.53 1.10
CA VAL A 96 1.35 1.62 1.29
C VAL A 96 0.38 2.20 2.32
N PRO A 97 -0.82 2.67 1.92
CA PRO A 97 -1.85 3.03 2.86
C PRO A 97 -2.20 1.84 3.77
N TYR A 98 -2.39 2.06 5.08
CA TYR A 98 -2.62 0.95 6.01
C TYR A 98 -3.84 0.11 5.60
N VAL A 99 -4.98 0.73 5.32
CA VAL A 99 -6.18 0.01 4.82
C VAL A 99 -5.96 -0.90 3.61
N ALA A 100 -4.90 -0.68 2.84
CA ALA A 100 -4.57 -1.48 1.66
C ALA A 100 -3.70 -2.70 1.98
N ILE A 101 -3.16 -2.84 3.19
CA ILE A 101 -2.44 -4.03 3.63
C ILE A 101 -3.47 -5.12 3.92
N PHE A 102 -3.41 -6.20 3.14
CA PHE A 102 -4.30 -7.35 3.25
C PHE A 102 -3.84 -8.33 4.32
N GLN A 103 -2.53 -8.54 4.47
CA GLN A 103 -1.98 -9.44 5.47
C GLN A 103 -0.59 -9.00 5.95
N ILE A 104 -0.28 -9.37 7.19
CA ILE A 104 1.05 -9.32 7.79
C ILE A 104 1.48 -10.76 8.12
N VAL A 105 2.70 -11.11 7.73
CA VAL A 105 3.31 -12.44 7.94
C VAL A 105 4.63 -12.27 8.68
N VAL A 106 4.86 -13.10 9.71
CA VAL A 106 6.13 -13.18 10.46
C VAL A 106 6.53 -14.65 10.51
N ASP A 107 7.78 -14.98 10.16
CA ASP A 107 8.29 -16.37 10.12
C ASP A 107 7.33 -17.35 9.42
N GLU A 108 6.88 -16.97 8.21
CA GLU A 108 5.91 -17.72 7.39
C GLU A 108 4.50 -17.88 7.98
N SER A 109 4.28 -17.39 9.20
CA SER A 109 2.99 -17.44 9.91
C SER A 109 2.20 -16.16 9.70
N ILE A 110 0.91 -16.29 9.39
CA ILE A 110 0.02 -15.14 9.26
C ILE A 110 -0.23 -14.56 10.66
N LEU A 111 0.20 -13.31 10.87
CA LEU A 111 -0.05 -12.57 12.09
C LEU A 111 -1.38 -11.81 12.03
N TYR A 112 -1.73 -11.28 10.86
CA TYR A 112 -2.90 -10.41 10.70
C TYR A 112 -3.52 -10.53 9.30
N ILE A 113 -4.85 -10.43 9.23
CA ILE A 113 -5.62 -10.39 7.98
C ILE A 113 -6.60 -9.22 8.04
N ASN A 114 -6.62 -8.41 6.98
CA ASN A 114 -7.55 -7.31 6.78
C ASN A 114 -8.33 -7.48 5.46
N PRO A 115 -9.64 -7.79 5.52
CA PRO A 115 -10.47 -7.92 4.32
C PRO A 115 -10.83 -6.57 3.67
N VAL A 116 -10.60 -5.42 4.32
CA VAL A 116 -10.88 -4.10 3.72
C VAL A 116 -10.05 -3.90 2.45
N ALA A 117 -8.82 -4.40 2.43
CA ALA A 117 -7.90 -4.30 1.30
C ALA A 117 -8.44 -4.93 0.00
N THR A 118 -9.44 -5.83 0.07
CA THR A 118 -10.04 -6.46 -1.11
C THR A 118 -11.15 -5.63 -1.76
N GLN A 119 -11.52 -4.48 -1.20
CA GLN A 119 -12.52 -3.60 -1.77
C GLN A 119 -11.95 -2.80 -2.94
N THR A 120 -12.17 -3.32 -4.15
CA THR A 120 -11.67 -2.75 -5.40
C THR A 120 -12.09 -1.30 -5.61
N GLY A 121 -13.34 -0.94 -5.28
CA GLY A 121 -13.86 0.42 -5.46
C GLY A 121 -13.18 1.50 -4.62
N MET A 122 -12.54 1.15 -3.50
CA MET A 122 -11.90 2.12 -2.60
C MET A 122 -10.60 2.71 -3.18
N PHE A 123 -9.96 2.00 -4.10
CA PHE A 123 -8.62 2.33 -4.59
C PHE A 123 -8.58 2.67 -6.09
N GLU A 124 -9.71 2.59 -6.79
CA GLU A 124 -9.80 2.87 -8.24
C GLU A 124 -9.81 4.38 -8.57
N ASP A 125 -10.14 5.26 -7.62
CA ASP A 125 -10.29 6.70 -7.87
C ASP A 125 -8.98 7.48 -8.04
N LYS A 126 -7.82 6.91 -7.70
CA LYS A 126 -6.52 7.58 -7.89
C LYS A 126 -6.23 7.89 -9.37
N ASN A 127 -6.72 7.07 -10.31
CA ASN A 127 -6.53 7.27 -11.75
C ASN A 127 -7.51 8.30 -12.38
N ASN A 128 -8.68 8.53 -11.76
CA ASN A 128 -9.68 9.46 -12.30
C ASN A 128 -9.47 10.91 -11.84
N ILE A 129 -8.92 11.14 -10.64
CA ILE A 129 -8.64 12.50 -10.13
C ILE A 129 -7.57 13.21 -10.98
N SER A 130 -6.56 12.46 -11.46
CA SER A 130 -5.55 12.94 -12.41
C SER A 130 -6.17 13.43 -13.73
N LYS A 131 -7.08 12.63 -14.33
CA LYS A 131 -7.79 12.98 -15.58
C LYS A 131 -8.78 14.13 -15.42
N SER A 132 -9.42 14.27 -14.25
CA SER A 132 -10.34 15.37 -13.97
C SER A 132 -9.60 16.70 -13.75
N LYS A 133 -8.43 16.70 -13.09
CA LYS A 133 -7.59 17.90 -12.94
C LYS A 133 -7.00 18.40 -14.26
N SER A 134 -6.67 17.50 -15.19
CA SER A 134 -6.16 17.89 -16.52
C SER A 134 -7.28 18.46 -17.42
N LYS A 135 -8.50 17.91 -17.37
CA LYS A 135 -9.67 18.48 -18.06
C LYS A 135 -10.06 19.88 -17.55
N LEU A 136 -10.01 20.10 -16.23
CA LEU A 136 -10.30 21.43 -15.65
C LEU A 136 -9.29 22.50 -16.10
N LYS A 137 -7.99 22.15 -16.14
CA LYS A 137 -6.94 23.08 -16.61
C LYS A 137 -7.05 23.43 -18.10
N LEU A 138 -7.59 22.54 -18.93
CA LEU A 138 -7.83 22.81 -20.35
C LEU A 138 -9.03 23.75 -20.54
N ALA A 139 -10.08 23.60 -19.72
CA ALA A 139 -11.28 24.42 -19.79
C ALA A 139 -11.06 25.88 -19.35
N THR A 140 -10.15 26.13 -18.41
CA THR A 140 -9.84 27.49 -17.92
C THR A 140 -8.84 28.26 -18.77
N LYS A 141 -8.25 27.64 -19.80
CA LYS A 141 -7.26 28.28 -20.69
C LYS A 141 -7.87 28.88 -21.95
N HIS A 142 -9.18 28.70 -22.13
CA HIS A 142 -9.94 29.14 -23.30
C HIS A 142 -11.14 30.05 -22.93
N SER A 143 -11.14 30.63 -21.73
CA SER A 143 -12.15 31.61 -21.27
C SER A 143 -11.53 32.99 -21.10
#